data_AF-A0A369SEK3-F1
#
_entry.id   AF-A0A369SEK3-F1
#
_cell.length_a   1.000
_cell.length_b   1.000
_cell.length_c   1.000
_cell.angle_alpha   90.00
_cell.angle_beta   90.00
_cell.angle_gamma   90.00
#
_symmetry.space_group_name_H-M   'P 1'
#
loop_
_entity.id
_entity.type
_entity.pdbx_description
1 polymer ?
#
loop_
_entity_poly.entity_id
_entity_poly.type
_entity_poly.pdbx_seq_one_letter_code
_entity_poly.pdbx_strand_id
1 'polypeptide(L)'
;MLPTFSSVADISCTCYNGAACSIYKEKVACFCQQGFTGKRCEKVIARNSYTTDEIATFASLSVAVFILFTIGIVLWCSIRKVNRMIKLGNTIKLKDNEMKDRKSSIPMLLKQSKLSVRPELDPIAEETETSTY
;
A
#
# COMPACT_ATOMS: atom_id res chain seq x y z
N MET A 1 10.21 44.19 -75.81
CA MET A 1 10.32 42.84 -75.20
C MET A 1 11.76 42.66 -74.77
N LEU A 2 12.06 42.76 -73.47
CA LEU A 2 13.42 42.53 -72.95
C LEU A 2 13.52 41.08 -72.47
N PRO A 3 14.59 40.34 -72.78
CA PRO A 3 14.76 38.99 -72.30
C PRO A 3 15.18 39.05 -70.82
N THR A 4 14.27 38.74 -69.90
CA THR A 4 14.67 38.44 -68.53
C THR A 4 15.27 37.04 -68.53
N PHE A 5 16.60 36.94 -68.63
CA PHE A 5 17.31 35.75 -68.19
C PHE A 5 17.11 35.61 -66.67
N SER A 6 15.99 34.99 -66.29
CA SER A 6 15.72 34.54 -64.93
C SER A 6 16.53 33.27 -64.68
N SER A 7 17.85 33.37 -64.67
CA SER A 7 18.76 32.24 -64.40
C SER A 7 19.40 32.32 -63.01
N VAL A 8 18.79 33.03 -62.07
CA VAL A 8 19.03 32.78 -60.65
C VAL A 8 17.92 31.84 -60.21
N ALA A 9 18.26 30.58 -59.92
CA ALA A 9 17.38 29.70 -59.17
C ALA A 9 17.06 30.42 -57.86
N ASP A 10 15.82 30.92 -57.72
CA ASP A 10 15.41 31.63 -56.52
C ASP A 10 15.31 30.62 -55.38
N ILE A 11 16.42 30.43 -54.66
CA ILE A 11 16.47 29.62 -53.44
C ILE A 11 15.70 30.41 -52.38
N SER A 12 14.38 30.25 -52.38
CA SER A 12 13.50 30.94 -51.45
C SER A 12 13.72 30.45 -50.02
N CYS A 13 14.40 31.28 -49.23
CA CYS A 13 14.78 31.03 -47.86
C CYS A 13 13.59 31.26 -46.90
N THR A 14 12.48 30.50 -47.04
CA THR A 14 11.34 30.64 -46.11
C THR A 14 11.58 29.81 -44.85
N CYS A 15 11.67 30.45 -43.69
CA CYS A 15 11.57 29.78 -42.39
C CYS A 15 10.35 30.34 -41.65
N TYR A 16 9.66 29.52 -40.87
CA TYR A 16 8.48 29.91 -40.11
C TYR A 16 8.84 30.43 -38.72
N ASN A 17 7.86 31.04 -38.04
CA ASN A 17 7.97 31.45 -36.64
C ASN A 17 9.15 32.40 -36.34
N GLY A 18 9.47 33.30 -37.28
CA GLY A 18 10.53 34.30 -37.10
C GLY A 18 11.95 33.71 -37.05
N ALA A 19 12.13 32.48 -37.54
CA ALA A 19 13.44 31.83 -37.62
C ALA A 19 14.36 32.53 -38.62
N ALA A 20 15.65 32.62 -38.29
CA ALA A 20 16.64 33.18 -39.19
C ALA A 20 17.00 32.17 -40.29
N CYS A 21 17.26 32.66 -41.49
CA CYS A 21 17.53 31.83 -42.66
C CYS A 21 18.93 32.09 -43.21
N SER A 22 19.66 31.04 -43.58
CA SER A 22 20.98 31.14 -44.22
C SER A 22 21.08 30.17 -45.40
N ILE A 23 21.69 30.63 -46.50
CA ILE A 23 21.91 29.84 -47.71
C ILE A 23 23.40 29.51 -47.81
N TYR A 24 23.74 28.23 -47.88
CA TYR A 24 25.11 27.77 -48.07
C TYR A 24 25.18 26.70 -49.15
N LYS A 25 25.96 26.92 -50.21
CA LYS A 25 26.12 25.99 -51.35
C LYS A 25 24.76 25.48 -51.88
N GLU A 26 23.86 26.42 -52.18
CA GLU A 26 22.49 26.15 -52.66
C GLU A 26 21.56 25.41 -51.68
N LYS A 27 21.95 25.25 -50.41
CA LYS A 27 21.12 24.63 -49.37
C LYS A 27 20.62 25.69 -48.39
N VAL A 28 19.31 25.66 -48.14
CA VAL A 28 18.63 26.49 -47.12
C VAL A 28 18.76 25.85 -45.75
N ALA A 29 19.25 26.60 -44.78
CA ALA A 29 19.29 26.24 -43.37
C ALA A 29 18.49 27.26 -42.54
N CYS A 30 17.62 26.76 -41.66
CA CYS A 30 16.82 27.57 -40.74
C CYS A 30 17.36 27.44 -39.31
N PHE A 31 17.51 28.57 -38.63
CA PHE A 31 17.85 28.64 -37.21
C PHE A 31 16.59 28.93 -36.40
N CYS A 32 16.07 27.89 -35.75
CA CYS A 32 14.83 27.98 -34.98
C CYS A 32 15.01 28.72 -33.66
N GLN A 33 14.03 29.56 -33.32
CA GLN A 33 13.95 30.18 -32.00
C GLN A 33 13.56 29.15 -30.93
N GLN A 34 13.82 29.49 -29.67
CA GLN A 34 13.48 28.63 -28.54
C GLN A 34 11.97 28.32 -28.55
N GLY A 35 11.62 27.05 -28.42
CA GLY A 35 10.22 26.61 -28.48
C GLY A 35 9.74 26.22 -29.89
N PHE A 36 10.60 26.23 -30.91
CA PHE A 36 10.28 25.77 -32.26
C PHE A 36 11.31 24.77 -32.80
N THR A 37 10.87 23.86 -33.66
CA THR A 37 11.68 22.80 -34.27
C THR A 37 11.13 22.43 -35.67
N GLY A 38 11.81 21.53 -36.38
CA GLY A 38 11.49 21.17 -37.77
C GLY A 38 12.44 21.81 -38.79
N LYS A 39 12.39 21.34 -40.04
CA LYS A 39 13.34 21.76 -41.09
C LYS A 39 13.22 23.26 -41.40
N ARG A 40 12.02 23.82 -41.22
CA ARG A 40 11.70 25.23 -41.41
C ARG A 40 11.14 25.87 -40.15
N CYS A 41 11.38 25.26 -38.98
CA CYS A 41 10.87 25.71 -37.70
C CYS A 41 9.34 25.75 -37.63
N GLU A 42 8.67 24.85 -38.35
CA GLU A 42 7.20 24.79 -38.45
C GLU A 42 6.51 24.14 -37.23
N LYS A 43 7.25 23.44 -36.37
CA LYS A 43 6.70 22.70 -35.23
C LYS A 43 6.98 23.45 -33.93
N VAL A 44 5.99 23.54 -33.04
CA VAL A 44 6.17 24.07 -31.69
C VAL A 44 6.69 22.95 -30.79
N ILE A 45 7.75 23.22 -30.03
CA ILE A 45 8.19 22.38 -28.92
C ILE A 45 7.21 22.65 -27.78
N ALA A 46 6.12 21.89 -27.73
CA ALA A 46 5.31 21.83 -26.52
C ALA A 46 6.27 21.39 -25.39
N ARG A 47 6.51 22.26 -24.40
CA ARG A 47 7.25 21.92 -23.18
C ARG A 47 6.36 20.98 -22.37
N ASN A 48 6.29 19.75 -22.86
CA ASN A 48 5.82 18.51 -22.29
C ASN A 48 5.90 17.50 -23.44
N SER A 49 7.13 17.13 -23.84
CA SER A 49 7.35 15.87 -24.54
C SER A 49 7.35 14.70 -23.55
N TYR A 50 6.35 14.66 -22.68
CA TYR A 50 5.79 13.40 -22.23
C TYR A 50 4.67 13.16 -23.23
N THR A 51 4.92 12.35 -24.25
CA THR A 51 3.85 11.79 -25.08
C THR A 51 2.83 11.19 -24.12
N THR A 52 1.70 11.86 -23.95
CA THR A 52 0.62 11.46 -23.04
C THR A 52 0.02 10.11 -23.40
N ASP A 53 0.41 9.51 -24.54
CA ASP A 53 0.04 8.16 -24.95
C ASP A 53 0.96 7.05 -24.41
N GLU A 54 2.19 7.35 -23.98
CA GLU A 54 3.15 6.31 -23.56
C GLU A 54 3.44 6.32 -22.06
N ILE A 55 3.12 7.39 -21.33
CA ILE A 55 3.36 7.44 -19.87
C ILE A 55 2.14 6.95 -19.07
N ALA A 56 0.94 7.04 -19.64
CA ALA A 56 -0.25 6.49 -19.03
C ALA A 56 -0.20 4.96 -18.92
N THR A 57 0.59 4.28 -19.75
CA THR A 57 0.73 2.82 -19.76
C THR A 57 1.65 2.32 -18.63
N PHE A 58 2.81 2.97 -18.42
CA PHE A 58 3.75 2.59 -17.35
C PHE A 58 3.24 2.92 -15.94
N ALA A 59 2.53 4.05 -15.78
CA ALA A 59 1.94 4.42 -14.50
C ALA A 59 0.87 3.40 -14.06
N SER A 60 0.05 2.91 -14.98
CA SER A 60 -1.07 2.01 -14.68
C SER A 60 -0.63 0.63 -14.19
N LEU A 61 0.40 0.03 -14.82
CA LEU A 61 0.92 -1.27 -14.41
C LEU A 61 1.57 -1.21 -13.02
N SER A 62 2.27 -0.13 -12.72
CA SER A 62 2.91 0.05 -11.41
C SER A 62 1.87 0.04 -10.28
N VAL A 63 0.79 0.81 -10.43
CA VAL A 63 -0.27 0.94 -9.42
C VAL A 63 -0.97 -0.40 -9.19
N ALA A 64 -1.30 -1.13 -10.26
CA ALA A 64 -1.95 -2.44 -10.14
C ALA A 64 -1.07 -3.45 -9.38
N VAL A 65 0.24 -3.48 -9.65
CA VAL A 65 1.18 -4.38 -8.96
C VAL A 65 1.30 -4.02 -7.48
N PHE A 66 1.38 -2.73 -7.13
CA PHE A 66 1.40 -2.29 -5.73
C PHE A 66 0.10 -2.64 -4.99
N ILE A 67 -1.06 -2.49 -5.64
CA ILE A 67 -2.36 -2.87 -5.05
C ILE A 67 -2.41 -4.38 -4.80
N LEU A 68 -2.00 -5.21 -5.76
CA LEU A 68 -1.99 -6.66 -5.59
C LEU A 68 -1.03 -7.10 -4.49
N PHE A 69 0.15 -6.48 -4.42
CA PHE A 69 1.15 -6.78 -3.38
C PHE A 69 0.65 -6.40 -1.98
N THR A 70 0.05 -5.24 -1.83
CA THR A 70 -0.51 -4.77 -0.55
C THR A 70 -1.68 -5.64 -0.08
N ILE A 71 -2.61 -5.98 -0.97
CA ILE A 71 -3.72 -6.91 -0.66
C ILE A 71 -3.15 -8.28 -0.26
N GLY A 72 -2.19 -8.80 -1.02
CA GLY A 72 -1.50 -10.06 -0.70
C GLY A 72 -0.87 -10.05 0.70
N ILE A 73 -0.15 -8.98 1.06
CA ILE A 73 0.45 -8.82 2.39
C ILE A 73 -0.61 -8.72 3.48
N VAL A 74 -1.70 -7.98 3.27
CA VAL A 74 -2.77 -7.81 4.27
C VAL A 74 -3.50 -9.12 4.50
N LEU A 75 -3.84 -9.84 3.44
CA LEU A 75 -4.45 -11.18 3.52
C LEU A 75 -3.50 -12.14 4.22
N TRP A 76 -2.22 -12.15 3.83
CA TRP A 76 -1.20 -12.98 4.46
C TRP A 76 -1.02 -12.66 5.96
N CYS A 77 -0.99 -11.39 6.35
CA CYS A 77 -0.93 -10.97 7.75
C CYS A 77 -2.17 -11.41 8.52
N SER A 78 -3.36 -11.30 7.91
CA SER A 78 -4.64 -11.67 8.51
C SER A 78 -4.72 -13.19 8.71
N ILE A 79 -4.37 -13.98 7.68
CA ILE A 79 -4.29 -15.45 7.75
C ILE A 79 -3.26 -15.87 8.79
N ARG A 80 -2.08 -15.23 8.83
CA ARG A 80 -1.07 -15.51 9.87
C ARG A 80 -1.59 -15.22 11.28
N LYS A 81 -2.34 -14.13 11.48
CA LYS A 81 -2.97 -13.82 12.77
C LYS A 81 -3.99 -14.89 13.15
N VAL A 82 -4.87 -15.29 12.23
CA VAL A 82 -5.86 -16.35 12.46
C VAL A 82 -5.18 -17.69 12.76
N ASN A 83 -4.15 -18.06 12.01
CA ASN A 83 -3.39 -19.28 12.26
C ASN A 83 -2.66 -19.26 13.62
N ARG A 84 -2.18 -18.10 14.06
CA ARG A 84 -1.64 -17.94 15.43
C ARG A 84 -2.74 -18.13 16.48
N MET A 85 -3.92 -17.57 16.26
CA MET A 85 -5.06 -17.72 17.17
C MET A 85 -5.52 -19.18 17.25
N ILE A 86 -5.63 -19.89 16.12
CA ILE A 86 -5.98 -21.32 16.09
C ILE A 86 -4.92 -22.15 16.82
N LYS A 87 -3.63 -21.88 16.60
CA LYS A 87 -2.54 -22.57 17.29
C LYS A 87 -2.61 -22.36 18.81
N LEU A 88 -2.86 -21.13 19.26
CA LEU A 88 -2.99 -20.80 20.68
C LEU A 88 -4.24 -21.47 21.29
N GLY A 89 -5.37 -21.47 20.59
CA GLY A 89 -6.59 -22.13 21.03
C GLY A 89 -6.42 -23.65 21.19
N ASN A 90 -5.69 -24.30 20.27
CA ASN A 90 -5.42 -25.74 20.36
C ASN A 90 -4.53 -26.09 21.57
N THR A 91 -3.52 -25.26 21.88
CA THR A 91 -2.68 -25.44 23.08
C THR A 91 -3.46 -25.25 24.38
N ILE A 92 -4.41 -24.32 24.41
CA ILE A 92 -5.30 -24.11 25.57
C ILE A 92 -6.24 -25.32 25.73
N LYS A 93 -6.86 -25.79 24.63
CA LYS A 93 -7.75 -26.98 24.64
C LYS A 93 -7.05 -28.25 25.10
N LEU A 94 -5.77 -28.46 24.72
CA LEU A 94 -4.97 -29.60 25.17
C LEU A 94 -4.78 -29.60 26.70
N LYS A 95 -4.46 -28.45 27.29
CA LYS A 95 -4.29 -28.33 28.75
C LYS A 95 -5.58 -28.55 29.54
N ASP A 96 -6.71 -28.09 29.01
CA ASP A 96 -8.02 -28.34 29.63
C ASP A 96 -8.38 -29.83 29.62
N ASN A 97 -8.06 -30.53 28.52
CA ASN A 97 -8.25 -31.96 28.40
C ASN A 97 -7.32 -32.73 29.36
N GLU A 98 -6.04 -32.37 29.45
CA GLU A 98 -5.11 -32.95 30.42
C GLU A 98 -5.58 -32.73 31.88
N MET A 99 -6.17 -31.58 32.19
CA MET A 99 -6.68 -31.28 33.53
C MET A 99 -7.99 -32.03 33.83
N LYS A 100 -8.80 -32.32 32.80
CA LYS A 100 -10.02 -33.13 32.90
C LYS A 100 -9.69 -34.60 33.18
N ASP A 101 -8.67 -35.14 32.53
CA ASP A 101 -8.19 -36.51 32.77
C ASP A 101 -7.59 -36.65 34.18
N ARG A 102 -6.82 -35.65 34.63
CA ARG A 102 -6.27 -35.67 36.00
C ARG A 102 -7.34 -35.62 37.09
N LYS A 103 -8.48 -34.96 36.86
CA LYS A 103 -9.64 -34.98 37.79
C LYS A 103 -10.41 -36.30 37.74
N SER A 104 -10.46 -36.96 36.58
CA SER A 104 -11.11 -38.27 36.42
C SER A 104 -10.33 -39.41 37.10
N SER A 105 -9.00 -39.28 37.24
CA SER A 105 -8.14 -40.26 37.91
C SER A 105 -7.95 -40.02 39.41
N ILE A 106 -8.67 -39.08 40.04
CA ILE A 106 -8.71 -38.95 41.51
C ILE A 106 -10.03 -39.56 42.03
N PRO A 107 -10.17 -40.88 42.13
CA PRO A 107 -10.97 -41.45 43.19
C PRO A 107 -10.16 -41.39 44.49
N MET A 108 -10.82 -40.95 45.56
CA MET A 108 -10.65 -41.52 46.90
C MET A 108 -9.64 -40.92 47.91
N LEU A 109 -8.98 -39.78 47.71
CA LEU A 109 -8.12 -39.20 48.79
C LEU A 109 -8.65 -37.92 49.49
N LEU A 110 -9.83 -37.40 49.12
CA LEU A 110 -10.46 -36.24 49.81
C LEU A 110 -11.68 -36.62 50.68
N LYS A 111 -11.76 -37.87 51.15
CA LYS A 111 -12.85 -38.29 52.08
C LYS A 111 -12.39 -38.59 53.51
N GLN A 112 -11.08 -38.59 53.79
CA GLN A 112 -10.57 -38.97 55.11
C GLN A 112 -10.34 -37.81 56.10
N SER A 113 -10.47 -36.53 55.71
CA SER A 113 -10.25 -35.42 56.66
C SER A 113 -11.53 -34.88 57.33
N LYS A 114 -12.72 -35.44 57.07
CA LYS A 114 -13.95 -35.12 57.83
C LYS A 114 -14.18 -36.11 58.96
N LEU A 115 -13.24 -36.25 59.89
CA LEU A 115 -13.51 -36.88 61.19
C LEU A 115 -12.57 -36.35 62.28
N SER A 116 -12.98 -35.23 62.89
CA SER A 116 -12.89 -34.97 64.35
C SER A 116 -13.18 -33.48 64.58
N VAL A 117 -14.45 -33.10 64.58
CA VAL A 117 -14.91 -31.92 65.31
C VAL A 117 -15.97 -32.44 66.27
N ARG A 118 -15.56 -32.51 67.53
CA ARG A 118 -16.38 -32.91 68.69
C ARG A 118 -17.55 -31.91 68.83
N PRO A 119 -18.77 -32.36 69.20
CA PRO A 119 -19.87 -31.47 69.53
C PRO A 119 -19.67 -30.96 70.96
N GLU A 120 -19.45 -29.67 71.15
CA GLU A 120 -19.69 -29.04 72.44
C GLU A 120 -21.06 -28.34 72.35
N LEU A 121 -21.95 -28.77 73.24
CA LEU A 121 -23.34 -28.41 73.32
C LEU A 121 -23.50 -27.26 74.34
N ASP A 122 -24.04 -26.15 73.84
CA ASP A 122 -24.90 -25.16 74.52
C ASP A 122 -24.34 -24.33 75.71
N PRO A 123 -25.11 -23.36 76.25
CA PRO A 123 -25.61 -22.13 75.66
C PRO A 123 -25.27 -20.94 76.60
N ILE A 124 -26.18 -19.96 76.76
CA ILE A 124 -26.15 -18.74 77.62
C ILE A 124 -25.78 -17.51 76.77
N ALA A 125 -26.79 -16.81 76.22
CA ALA A 125 -27.39 -15.59 76.78
C ALA A 125 -26.31 -14.48 76.92
N GLU A 126 -26.50 -13.27 76.45
CA GLU A 126 -27.48 -12.30 76.93
C GLU A 126 -27.18 -10.97 76.21
N GLU A 127 -28.25 -10.22 75.89
CA GLU A 127 -28.34 -8.74 75.87
C GLU A 127 -27.51 -7.89 74.87
N THR A 128 -28.16 -7.18 73.93
CA THR A 128 -28.47 -5.72 73.92
C THR A 128 -27.22 -4.84 74.03
N GLU A 129 -26.90 -3.88 73.15
CA GLU A 129 -27.57 -2.61 72.79
C GLU A 129 -26.82 -2.04 71.54
N THR A 130 -27.47 -1.45 70.53
CA THR A 130 -27.72 -0.01 70.32
C THR A 130 -26.49 0.92 70.26
N SER A 131 -26.54 1.90 69.34
CA SER A 131 -25.75 3.16 69.23
C SER A 131 -24.80 3.22 68.01
N THR A 132 -25.22 3.80 66.88
CA THR A 132 -25.21 5.25 66.55
C THR A 132 -23.78 5.79 66.38
N TYR A 133 -23.39 6.11 65.14
CA TYR A 133 -22.89 7.41 64.65
C TYR A 133 -22.53 7.30 63.17
#